data_AF-X1SFP4-F1
#
_entry.id   AF-X1SFP4-F1
#
_cell.length_a   1.000
_cell.length_b   1.000
_cell.length_c   1.000
_cell.angle_alpha   90.00
_cell.angle_beta   90.00
_cell.angle_gamma   90.00
#
_symmetry.space_group_name_H-M   'P 1'
#
loop_
_entity.id
_entity.type
_entity.pdbx_description
1 polymer ?
#
loop_
_entity_poly.entity_id
_entity_poly.type
_entity_poly.pdbx_seq_one_letter_code
_entity_poly.pdbx_strand_id
1 'polypeptide(L)' 'LLEIPIVAVNHCIAHIEIGRLMCEIEDPLTLYVSGGNTIVSAYESGRYQIFGETLDIPIGNLNLT' A
#
# COMPACT_ATOMS: atom_id res chain seq x y z
N LEU A 1 -12.49 30.55 -4.20
CA LEU A 1 -11.56 29.38 -4.27
C LEU A 1 -10.68 29.43 -3.04
N LEU A 2 -10.39 28.29 -2.42
CA LEU A 2 -9.46 28.23 -1.29
C LEU A 2 -8.02 28.32 -1.83
N GLU A 3 -7.21 29.24 -1.29
CA GLU A 3 -5.80 29.44 -1.67
C GLU A 3 -4.87 28.42 -0.97
N ILE A 4 -5.25 27.14 -1.02
CA ILE A 4 -4.55 26.05 -0.33
C ILE A 4 -3.89 25.14 -1.38
N PRO A 5 -2.62 24.74 -1.21
CA PRO A 5 -1.95 23.85 -2.15
C PRO A 5 -2.61 22.46 -2.20
N ILE A 6 -2.64 21.87 -3.39
CA ILE A 6 -3.09 20.49 -3.63
C ILE A 6 -1.85 19.60 -3.78
N VAL A 7 -1.83 18.46 -3.08
CA VAL A 7 -0.73 17.49 -3.12
C VAL A 7 -1.28 16.13 -3.54
N ALA A 8 -0.68 15.52 -4.56
CA ALA A 8 -1.02 14.17 -5.01
C ALA A 8 -0.38 13.11 -4.09
N VAL A 9 -1.08 11.99 -3.88
CA VAL A 9 -0.64 10.93 -2.97
C VAL A 9 -0.78 9.57 -3.66
N ASN A 10 0.19 8.66 -3.42
CA ASN A 10 0.07 7.27 -3.86
C ASN A 10 -0.83 6.48 -2.91
N HIS A 11 -1.88 5.85 -3.45
CA HIS A 11 -2.86 5.10 -2.67
C HIS A 11 -2.26 3.96 -1.83
N CYS A 12 -1.38 3.14 -2.43
CA CYS A 12 -0.78 2.00 -1.76
C CYS A 12 0.17 2.44 -0.63
N ILE A 13 1.00 3.46 -0.89
CA ILE A 13 1.92 4.00 0.12
C ILE A 13 1.14 4.65 1.27
N ALA A 14 0.02 5.32 0.99
CA ALA A 14 -0.83 5.89 2.04
C ALA A 14 -1.34 4.82 3.02
N HIS A 15 -1.69 3.61 2.53
CA HIS A 15 -2.04 2.47 3.38
C HIS A 15 -0.89 1.99 4.27
N ILE A 16 0.35 2.00 3.75
CA ILE A 16 1.53 1.63 4.54
C ILE A 16 1.81 2.68 5.61
N GLU A 17 1.84 3.96 5.24
CA GLU A 17 2.20 5.07 6.15
C GLU A 17 1.18 5.27 7.28
N ILE A 18 -0.12 5.12 7.01
CA ILE A 18 -1.12 5.18 8.10
C ILE A 18 -0.96 4.00 9.06
N GLY A 19 -0.57 2.82 8.57
CA GLY A 19 -0.26 1.66 9.40
C GLY A 19 0.98 1.89 10.26
N ARG A 20 2.06 2.43 9.69
CA ARG A 20 3.27 2.83 10.43
C ARG A 20 2.96 3.78 11.58
N LEU A 21 2.14 4.81 11.31
CA LEU A 21 1.73 5.80 12.30
C LEU A 21 0.87 5.18 13.41
N MET A 22 -0.18 4.45 13.05
CA MET A 22 -1.16 3.95 14.02
C MET A 22 -0.66 2.77 14.85
N CYS A 23 0.28 1.99 14.32
CA CYS A 23 0.83 0.82 14.98
C CYS A 23 2.24 1.05 15.57
N GLU A 24 2.79 2.26 15.45
CA GLU A 24 4.14 2.61 15.91
C GLU A 24 5.23 1.68 15.33
N ILE A 25 5.12 1.35 14.03
CA ILE A 25 6.05 0.47 13.33
C ILE A 25 6.96 1.30 12.42
N GLU A 26 8.28 1.19 12.61
CA GLU A 26 9.26 2.02 11.90
C GLU A 26 9.52 1.54 10.46
N ASP A 27 9.83 0.25 10.26
CA ASP A 27 10.25 -0.28 8.95
C ASP A 27 9.62 -1.65 8.65
N PRO A 28 8.33 -1.70 8.27
CA PRO A 28 7.62 -2.95 8.06
C PRO A 28 7.85 -3.53 6.66
N LEU A 29 8.02 -4.85 6.59
CA LEU A 29 7.60 -5.62 5.42
C LEU A 29 6.07 -5.74 5.44
N THR A 30 5.40 -5.03 4.54
CA THR A 30 3.94 -4.91 4.53
C THR A 30 3.31 -5.89 3.55
N LEU A 31 2.38 -6.71 4.03
CA LEU A 31 1.42 -7.43 3.21
C LEU A 31 0.16 -6.57 3.05
N TYR A 32 -0.05 -6.01 1.85
CA TYR A 32 -1.21 -5.20 1.54
C TYR A 32 -2.25 -6.00 0.75
N VAL A 33 -3.40 -6.23 1.40
CA VAL A 33 -4.55 -6.95 0.83
C VAL A 33 -5.77 -6.03 0.80
N SER A 34 -6.36 -5.91 -0.38
CA SER A 34 -7.62 -5.20 -0.61
C SER A 34 -8.43 -5.88 -1.71
N GLY A 35 -9.60 -5.32 -2.04
CA GLY A 35 -10.35 -5.73 -3.22
C GLY A 35 -9.59 -5.46 -4.54
N GLY A 36 -8.71 -4.46 -4.56
CA GLY A 36 -7.99 -4.03 -5.77
C GLY A 36 -6.51 -4.41 -5.81
N ASN A 37 -5.92 -4.84 -4.69
CA ASN A 37 -4.49 -5.10 -4.58
C ASN A 37 -4.18 -6.30 -3.68
N THR A 38 -3.12 -7.03 -4.02
CA THR A 38 -2.51 -8.05 -3.16
C THR A 38 -1.01 -8.00 -3.42
N ILE A 39 -0.27 -7.31 -2.56
CA ILE A 39 1.15 -7.04 -2.74
C ILE A 39 1.94 -7.20 -1.44
N VAL A 40 3.22 -7.54 -1.56
CA VAL A 40 4.23 -7.52 -0.50
C VAL A 40 5.20 -6.38 -0.81
N SER A 41 5.30 -5.40 0.08
CA SER A 41 6.08 -4.16 -0.15
C SER A 41 6.87 -3.76 1.08
N ALA A 42 8.06 -3.19 0.88
CA ALA A 42 8.86 -2.56 1.94
C ALA A 42 9.65 -1.36 1.40
N TYR A 43 10.16 -0.51 2.30
CA TYR A 43 11.04 0.58 1.94
C TYR A 43 12.48 0.07 1.86
N GLU A 44 13.03 0.01 0.65
CA GLU A 44 14.37 -0.53 0.41
C GLU A 44 15.07 0.32 -0.65
N SER A 45 16.38 0.54 -0.51
CA SER A 45 17.18 1.30 -1.48
C SER A 45 16.58 2.70 -1.82
N GLY A 46 16.05 3.38 -0.80
CA GLY A 46 15.54 4.74 -0.89
C GLY A 46 14.14 4.90 -1.49
N ARG A 47 13.38 3.81 -1.66
CA ARG A 47 12.01 3.84 -2.21
C ARG A 47 11.16 2.67 -1.71
N TYR A 48 9.84 2.80 -1.77
CA TYR A 48 8.94 1.65 -1.62
C TYR A 48 9.07 0.72 -2.84
N GLN A 49 9.32 -0.56 -2.60
CA GLN A 49 9.47 -1.58 -3.64
C GLN A 49 8.49 -2.72 -3.42
N ILE A 50 7.92 -3.23 -4.52
CA ILE A 50 7.08 -4.43 -4.53
C ILE A 50 8.02 -5.64 -4.65
N PHE A 51 8.02 -6.50 -3.63
CA PHE A 51 8.76 -7.76 -3.59
C PHE A 51 7.95 -8.93 -4.15
N GLY A 52 6.62 -8.82 -4.10
CA GLY A 52 5.72 -9.81 -4.68
C GLY A 52 4.32 -9.22 -4.86
N GLU A 53 3.60 -9.70 -5.87
CA GLU A 53 2.24 -9.27 -6.17
C GLU A 53 1.45 -10.40 -6.79
N THR A 54 0.12 -10.28 -6.76
CA THR A 54 -0.75 -11.13 -7.57
C THR A 54 -0.49 -10.90 -9.07
N LEU A 55 -0.52 -11.97 -9.87
CA LEU A 55 -0.36 -11.89 -11.33
C LEU A 55 -1.69 -11.91 -12.09
N ASP A 56 -2.79 -12.19 -11.39
CA ASP A 56 -4.13 -12.29 -11.96
C ASP A 56 -5.08 -11.32 -11.28
N ILE A 57 -5.73 -11.73 -10.19
CA ILE A 57 -6.69 -10.96 -9.46
C ILE A 57 -6.27 -10.82 -7.99
N PRO A 58 -6.57 -9.68 -7.36
CA PRO A 58 -6.41 -9.52 -5.93
C PRO A 58 -7.25 -10.54 -5.17
N ILE A 59 -6.75 -11.02 -4.04
CA ILE A 59 -7.47 -12.00 -3.22
C ILE A 59 -8.81 -11.44 -2.72
N GLY A 60 -8.93 -10.13 -2.51
CA GLY A 60 -10.19 -9.50 -2.15
C GLY A 60 -11.24 -9.46 -3.27
N ASN A 61 -10.85 -9.72 -4.52
CA ASN A 61 -11.75 -9.84 -5.68
C ASN A 61 -12.00 -11.30 -6.09
N LEU A 62 -11.27 -12.26 -5.52
CA LEU A 62 -11.44 -13.67 -5.84
C LEU A 62 -12.81 -14.15 -5.37
N ASN A 63 -13.65 -14.59 -6.31
CA ASN A 63 -14.90 -15.27 -6.04
C ASN A 63 -14.83 -16.72 -6.55
N LEU A 64 -15.13 -17.68 -5.67
CA LEU A 64 -15.01 -19.12 -5.92
C LEU A 64 -16.37 -19.84 -6.02
N THR A 65 -17.47 -19.10 -5.92
CA THR A 65 -18.85 -19.61 -6.08
C THR A 65 -19.35 -19.41 -7.50
#